data_AF-A0A527FC84-F1
#
_entry.id   AF-A0A527FC84-F1
#
_cell.length_a   1.000
_cell.length_b   1.000
_cell.length_c   1.000
_cell.angle_alpha   90.00
_cell.angle_beta   90.00
_cell.angle_gamma   90.00
#
_symmetry.space_group_name_H-M   'P 1'
#
loop_
_entity.id
_entity.type
_entity.pdbx_description
1 polymer ?
#
loop_
_entity_poly.entity_id
_entity_poly.type
_entity_poly.pdbx_seq_one_letter_code
_entity_poly.pdbx_strand_id
1 'polypeptide(L)' 'YLSQIASAVMNSHAVEGIRLDMKVDTYPVSINVAMPTGLVVNELLTNALKHAFQGRDGGTITLHSIVDG' A
#
# COMPACT_ATOMS: atom_id res chain seq x y z
N TYR A 1 -6.54 -9.37 0.94
CA TYR A 1 -5.10 -9.61 0.76
C TYR A 1 -4.31 -8.31 0.64
N LEU A 2 -4.47 -7.51 -0.44
CA LEU A 2 -3.72 -6.24 -0.60
C LEU A 2 -3.90 -5.27 0.57
N SER A 3 -5.13 -5.13 1.08
CA SER A 3 -5.42 -4.34 2.27
C SER A 3 -4.66 -4.79 3.53
N GLN A 4 -4.43 -6.09 3.68
CA GLN A 4 -3.70 -6.65 4.82
C GLN A 4 -2.20 -6.33 4.72
N ILE A 5 -1.61 -6.46 3.53
CA ILE A 5 -0.22 -6.08 3.28
C ILE A 5 -0.04 -4.58 3.55
N ALA A 6 -0.90 -3.75 2.96
CA ALA A 6 -0.81 -2.31 3.11
C ALA A 6 -0.94 -1.87 4.59
N SER A 7 -1.86 -2.49 5.34
CA SER A 7 -2.01 -2.25 6.77
C SER A 7 -0.78 -2.70 7.58
N ALA A 8 -0.19 -3.85 7.24
CA ALA A 8 1.00 -4.35 7.91
C ALA A 8 2.22 -3.42 7.70
N VAL A 9 2.41 -2.93 6.47
CA VAL A 9 3.50 -2.00 6.13
C VAL A 9 3.32 -0.65 6.83
N MET A 10 2.09 -0.14 6.86
CA MET A 10 1.79 1.10 7.61
C MET A 10 2.08 0.92 9.10
N ASN A 11 1.68 -0.20 9.70
CA ASN A 11 1.97 -0.47 11.12
C ASN A 11 3.47 -0.61 11.42
N SER A 12 4.29 -1.08 10.47
CA SER A 12 5.72 -1.28 10.69
C SER A 12 6.58 -0.05 10.38
N HIS A 13 6.12 0.84 9.49
CA HIS A 13 6.96 1.90 8.92
C HIS A 13 6.32 3.29 8.89
N ALA A 14 5.03 3.44 9.20
CA ALA A 14 4.41 4.76 9.17
C ALA A 14 4.94 5.63 10.31
N VAL A 15 5.29 6.85 9.94
CA VAL A 15 5.65 7.92 10.86
C VAL A 15 4.39 8.76 11.10
N GLU A 16 4.30 9.40 12.27
CA GLU A 16 3.20 10.30 12.59
C GLU A 16 2.99 11.35 11.48
N GLY A 17 1.72 11.60 11.11
CA GLY A 17 1.37 12.51 10.02
C GLY A 17 1.25 11.87 8.62
N ILE A 18 1.65 10.61 8.43
CA ILE A 18 1.45 9.90 7.15
C ILE A 18 0.13 9.12 7.18
N ARG A 19 -0.70 9.33 6.15
CA ARG A 19 -1.97 8.62 5.92
C ARG A 19 -1.87 7.70 4.71
N LEU A 20 -2.56 6.57 4.78
CA LEU A 20 -2.81 5.70 3.63
C LEU A 20 -4.28 5.80 3.28
N ASP A 21 -4.57 6.29 2.08
CA ASP A 21 -5.89 6.22 1.47
C ASP A 21 -5.94 5.03 0.51
N MET A 22 -6.97 4.20 0.61
CA MET A 22 -7.01 2.91 -0.05
C MET A 22 -8.37 2.67 -0.68
N LYS A 23 -8.35 2.42 -1.99
CA LYS A 23 -9.52 1.99 -2.77
C LYS A 23 -9.18 0.67 -3.46
N VAL A 24 -9.55 -0.43 -2.80
CA VAL A 24 -9.27 -1.78 -3.28
C VAL A 24 -10.59 -2.51 -3.45
N ASP A 25 -10.94 -2.82 -4.69
CA ASP A 25 -12.10 -3.62 -5.02
C ASP A 25 -11.83 -5.09 -4.67
N THR A 26 -12.88 -5.80 -4.27
CA THR A 26 -12.80 -7.24 -4.04
C THR A 26 -13.14 -7.96 -5.34
N TYR A 27 -12.15 -8.64 -5.91
CA TYR A 27 -12.34 -9.48 -7.09
C TYR A 27 -11.58 -10.80 -6.95
N PRO A 28 -12.12 -11.89 -7.51
CA PRO A 28 -11.42 -13.16 -7.53
C PRO A 28 -10.17 -13.03 -8.39
N VAL A 29 -9.02 -13.31 -7.79
CA VAL A 29 -7.72 -13.32 -8.46
C VAL A 29 -7.02 -14.62 -8.12
N SER A 30 -6.30 -15.19 -9.09
CA SER A 30 -5.53 -16.40 -8.84
C SER A 30 -4.36 -16.10 -7.89
N ILE A 31 -3.96 -17.09 -7.08
CA ILE A 31 -2.84 -16.93 -6.15
C ILE A 31 -1.53 -16.56 -6.86
N ASN A 32 -1.35 -17.04 -8.09
CA ASN A 32 -0.20 -16.77 -8.95
C ASN A 32 -0.08 -15.31 -9.36
N VAL A 33 -1.18 -14.54 -9.28
CA VAL A 33 -1.20 -13.09 -9.51
C VAL A 33 -1.21 -12.37 -8.16
N ALA A 34 -2.03 -12.81 -7.20
CA ALA A 34 -2.15 -12.16 -5.90
C ALA A 34 -0.80 -12.02 -5.18
N MET A 35 -0.02 -13.10 -5.13
CA MET A 35 1.27 -13.14 -4.42
C MET A 35 2.29 -12.14 -4.98
N PRO A 36 2.64 -12.16 -6.29
CA PRO A 36 3.60 -11.18 -6.82
C PRO A 36 3.07 -9.74 -6.72
N THR A 37 1.76 -9.50 -6.94
CA THR A 37 1.19 -8.16 -6.75
C THR A 37 1.33 -7.68 -5.30
N GLY A 38 1.13 -8.56 -4.32
CA GLY A 38 1.31 -8.24 -2.92
C GLY A 38 2.75 -7.82 -2.59
N LEU A 39 3.75 -8.53 -3.13
CA LEU A 39 5.15 -8.18 -2.97
C LEU A 39 5.48 -6.82 -3.60
N VAL A 40 4.99 -6.55 -4.81
CA VAL A 40 5.20 -5.24 -5.46
C VAL A 40 4.60 -4.12 -4.62
N VAL A 41 3.38 -4.29 -4.12
CA VAL A 41 2.73 -3.30 -3.25
C VAL A 41 3.53 -3.10 -1.95
N ASN A 42 4.04 -4.18 -1.33
CA ASN A 42 4.88 -4.09 -0.14
C ASN A 42 6.13 -3.23 -0.37
N GLU A 43 6.87 -3.48 -1.45
CA GLU A 43 8.10 -2.75 -1.76
C GLU A 43 7.82 -1.29 -2.10
N LEU A 44 6.77 -1.01 -2.87
CA LEU A 44 6.39 0.37 -3.21
C LEU A 44 5.98 1.17 -1.97
N LEU A 45 5.16 0.60 -1.09
CA LEU A 45 4.76 1.25 0.15
C LEU A 45 5.95 1.46 1.09
N THR A 46 6.79 0.44 1.24
CA THR A 46 8.01 0.52 2.07
C THR A 46 8.95 1.60 1.56
N ASN A 47 9.17 1.69 0.24
CA ASN A 47 10.01 2.72 -0.35
C ASN A 47 9.41 4.12 -0.21
N ALA A 48 8.09 4.27 -0.40
CA ALA A 48 7.42 5.54 -0.20
C ALA A 48 7.57 6.03 1.25
N LEU A 49 7.34 5.17 2.24
CA LEU A 49 7.49 5.51 3.66
C LEU A 49 8.94 5.87 4.01
N LYS A 50 9.92 5.12 3.48
CA LYS A 50 11.34 5.38 3.75
C LYS A 50 11.86 6.67 3.12
N HIS A 51 11.37 7.03 1.94
CA HIS A 51 12.02 8.04 1.09
C HIS A 51 11.15 9.25 0.75
N ALA A 52 9.84 9.07 0.53
CA ALA A 52 8.99 10.13 -0.02
C ALA A 52 8.59 11.21 1.00
N PHE A 53 8.72 10.93 2.30
CA PHE A 53 8.29 11.83 3.38
C PHE A 53 9.45 12.36 4.24
N GLN A 54 10.71 12.14 3.83
CA GLN A 54 11.85 12.70 4.56
C GLN A 54 11.78 14.24 4.55
N GLY A 55 11.85 14.86 5.74
CA GLY A 55 11.76 16.30 5.91
C GLY A 55 10.36 16.89 5.71
N ARG A 56 9.30 16.06 5.75
CA ARG A 56 7.90 16.50 5.70
C ARG A 56 7.21 16.17 7.03
N ASP A 57 6.35 17.07 7.48
CA ASP A 57 5.55 16.87 8.70
C ASP A 57 4.38 15.86 8.52
N GLY A 58 4.15 15.43 7.27
CA GLY A 58 3.12 14.44 6.95
C GLY A 58 2.92 14.25 5.45
N GLY A 59 1.94 13.44 5.10
CA GLY A 59 1.57 13.21 3.70
C GLY A 59 0.55 12.09 3.52
N THR A 60 0.15 11.84 2.28
CA THR A 60 -0.82 10.79 1.94
C THR A 60 -0.24 9.89 0.85
N ILE A 61 -0.31 8.59 1.06
CA ILE A 61 -0.13 7.56 0.03
C ILE A 61 -1.52 7.12 -0.42
N THR A 62 -1.72 6.97 -1.73
CA THR A 62 -3.00 6.50 -2.28
C THR A 62 -2.78 5.18 -3.01
N LEU A 63 -3.48 4.12 -2.58
CA LEU A 63 -3.42 2.78 -3.18
C LEU A 63 -4.75 2.44 -3.85
N HIS A 64 -4.76 2.39 -5.18
CA HIS A 64 -5.93 2.02 -5.97
C HIS A 64 -5.72 0.67 -6.66
N SER A 65 -6.63 -0.27 -6.42
CA SER A 65 -6.76 -1.53 -7.14
C SER A 65 -8.24 -1.68 -7.46
N ILE A 66 -8.63 -1.22 -8.63
CA ILE A 66 -10.02 -1.17 -9.09
C ILE A 66 -10.19 -2.09 -10.29
N VAL A 67 -11.37 -2.69 -10.41
CA VAL A 67 -11.73 -3.47 -11.60
C VAL A 67 -12.56 -2.59 -12.51
N ASP A 68 -12.09 -2.38 -13.74
CA ASP A 68 -12.91 -1.75 -14.78
C ASP A 68 -14.02 -2.74 -15.16
N GLY A 69 -15.27 -2.31 -14.95
CA GLY A 69 -16.48 -3.05 -15.31
C GLY A 69 -16.91 -2.81 -16.76
#